data_AF-A0A3D0D6Y6-F1
#
_entry.id   AF-A0A3D0D6Y6-F1
#
_cell.length_a   1.000
_cell.length_b   1.000
_cell.length_c   1.000
_cell.angle_alpha   90.00
_cell.angle_beta   90.00
_cell.angle_gamma   90.00
#
_symmetry.space_group_name_H-M   'P 1'
#
loop_
_entity.id
_entity.type
_entity.pdbx_description
1 polymer ?
#
loop_
_entity_poly.entity_id
_entity_poly.type
_entity_poly.pdbx_seq_one_letter_code
_entity_poly.pdbx_strand_id
1 'polypeptide(L)'
;MGDEKLLAPLWPEGEGIALLVVIDPFLSGSPAHGVPPSPVPIEALDQTNLVLVSHGAFDHLGQAIEIVRRSGAVLACGPDVRLHALAQGIPEERIAYLLSGCTLQLDRLAVKALDVRHISLFQSGARWLSGQPLSFMLTHPGGPTIYHSGDTSLFSDLKLFGELHRPGVALLCVGGVRSHGFEVVPLPPDEAALALEWLGARLAIP
;
A
#
# COMPACT_ATOMS: atom_id res chain seq x y z
N MET A 1 -0.36 -28.95 3.96
CA MET A 1 0.88 -29.29 4.68
C MET A 1 2.04 -28.75 3.86
N GLY A 2 2.25 -27.44 3.95
CA GLY A 2 3.35 -26.69 3.35
C GLY A 2 3.77 -25.68 4.41
N ASP A 3 5.07 -25.58 4.64
CA ASP A 3 5.69 -24.91 5.78
C ASP A 3 5.03 -23.56 6.14
N GLU A 4 4.39 -23.52 7.32
CA GLU A 4 3.87 -22.31 7.99
C GLU A 4 4.99 -21.32 8.40
N LYS A 5 6.20 -21.44 7.87
CA LYS A 5 7.42 -20.78 8.39
C LYS A 5 8.04 -19.72 7.49
N LEU A 6 7.47 -19.40 6.33
CA LEU A 6 8.13 -18.46 5.41
C LEU A 6 8.21 -17.01 5.95
N LEU A 7 7.31 -16.60 6.86
CA LEU A 7 7.34 -15.25 7.45
C LEU A 7 7.51 -15.22 8.98
N ALA A 8 7.29 -16.34 9.68
CA ALA A 8 7.40 -16.43 11.14
C ALA A 8 8.75 -15.95 11.72
N PRO A 9 9.94 -16.25 11.13
CA PRO A 9 11.19 -15.76 11.69
C PRO A 9 11.48 -14.28 11.42
N LEU A 10 10.65 -13.60 10.61
CA LEU A 10 10.84 -12.20 10.21
C LEU A 10 9.89 -11.23 10.92
N TRP A 11 8.82 -11.75 11.54
CA TRP A 11 7.82 -10.91 12.21
C TRP A 11 8.06 -10.89 13.72
N PRO A 12 8.09 -9.72 14.37
CA PRO A 12 8.21 -9.67 15.82
C PRO A 12 6.97 -10.27 16.49
N GLU A 13 7.17 -11.21 17.41
CA GLU A 13 6.12 -11.85 18.21
C GLU A 13 6.08 -11.27 19.63
N GLY A 14 4.87 -11.08 20.20
CA GLY A 14 4.69 -10.74 21.62
C GLY A 14 3.94 -9.43 21.93
N GLU A 15 3.52 -9.27 23.18
CA GLU A 15 2.83 -8.05 23.65
C GLU A 15 3.81 -6.88 23.83
N GLY A 16 3.40 -5.68 23.42
CA GLY A 16 4.14 -4.43 23.67
C GLY A 16 5.19 -4.05 22.62
N ILE A 17 5.36 -4.82 21.54
CA ILE A 17 6.23 -4.43 20.42
C ILE A 17 5.46 -3.48 19.49
N ALA A 18 6.01 -2.30 19.27
CA ALA A 18 5.49 -1.35 18.29
C ALA A 18 5.76 -1.86 16.87
N LEU A 19 4.71 -1.97 16.06
CA LEU A 19 4.82 -2.30 14.64
C LEU A 19 4.86 -1.02 13.81
N LEU A 20 5.86 -0.90 12.94
CA LEU A 20 5.93 0.15 11.93
C LEU A 20 5.58 -0.44 10.57
N VAL A 21 4.44 -0.01 10.03
CA VAL A 21 3.98 -0.31 8.68
C VAL A 21 4.13 0.94 7.84
N VAL A 22 4.82 0.81 6.71
CA VAL A 22 4.99 1.88 5.72
C VAL A 22 4.21 1.49 4.47
N ILE A 23 3.40 2.41 3.94
CA ILE A 23 2.56 2.18 2.75
C ILE A 23 2.98 3.19 1.69
N ASP A 24 3.19 2.72 0.46
CA ASP A 24 3.48 3.53 -0.73
C ASP A 24 4.54 4.64 -0.50
N PRO A 25 5.79 4.30 -0.09
CA PRO A 25 6.75 5.28 0.40
C PRO A 25 7.43 6.08 -0.71
N PHE A 26 6.81 7.17 -1.15
CA PHE A 26 7.43 8.17 -2.02
C PHE A 26 8.01 9.35 -1.23
N LEU A 27 9.26 9.18 -0.80
CA LEU A 27 9.98 10.12 0.07
C LEU A 27 10.73 11.21 -0.69
N SER A 28 11.18 10.95 -1.92
CA SER A 28 12.00 11.94 -2.66
C SER A 28 11.24 13.19 -3.09
N GLY A 29 9.91 13.12 -3.16
CA GLY A 29 9.10 14.17 -3.77
C GLY A 29 9.35 14.30 -5.27
N SER A 30 8.66 15.25 -5.89
CA SER A 30 8.77 15.56 -7.31
C SER A 30 8.75 17.07 -7.55
N PRO A 31 9.92 17.70 -7.78
CA PRO A 31 9.99 19.11 -8.13
C PRO A 31 9.18 19.46 -9.39
N ALA A 32 9.11 18.55 -10.36
CA ALA A 32 8.34 18.73 -11.59
C ALA A 32 6.82 18.85 -11.35
N HIS A 33 6.34 18.27 -10.25
CA HIS A 33 4.92 18.32 -9.84
C HIS A 33 4.70 19.18 -8.59
N GLY A 34 5.72 19.91 -8.13
CA GLY A 34 5.61 20.76 -6.93
C GLY A 34 5.46 19.97 -5.63
N VAL A 35 5.76 18.68 -5.62
CA VAL A 35 5.69 17.81 -4.44
C VAL A 35 7.03 17.90 -3.70
N PRO A 36 7.10 18.43 -2.47
CA PRO A 36 8.34 18.48 -1.71
C PRO A 36 8.78 17.08 -1.29
N PRO A 37 10.09 16.87 -1.02
CA PRO A 37 10.53 15.66 -0.35
C PRO A 37 9.84 15.49 1.01
N SER A 38 9.71 14.24 1.45
CA SER A 38 9.19 13.89 2.77
C SER A 38 9.99 14.60 3.87
N PRO A 39 9.32 15.13 4.90
CA PRO A 39 9.99 15.66 6.09
C PRO A 39 10.58 14.54 6.96
N VAL A 40 10.25 13.28 6.69
CA VAL A 40 10.77 12.09 7.39
C VAL A 40 11.95 11.53 6.58
N PRO A 41 13.18 11.52 7.13
CA PRO A 41 14.33 10.94 6.47
C PRO A 41 14.21 9.41 6.44
N ILE A 42 14.80 8.77 5.43
CA ILE A 42 14.68 7.32 5.24
C ILE A 42 15.26 6.52 6.42
N GLU A 43 16.28 7.06 7.09
CA GLU A 43 16.89 6.48 8.30
C GLU A 43 15.87 6.32 9.45
N ALA A 44 14.86 7.19 9.52
CA ALA A 44 13.81 7.07 10.53
C ALA A 44 12.90 5.84 10.30
N LEU A 45 13.01 5.20 9.13
CA LEU A 45 12.23 4.02 8.74
C LEU A 45 13.03 2.72 8.88
N ASP A 46 14.23 2.74 9.47
CA ASP A 46 15.08 1.56 9.65
C ASP A 46 14.47 0.49 10.58
N GLN A 47 13.42 0.83 11.34
CA GLN A 47 12.65 -0.11 12.17
C GLN A 47 11.37 -0.63 11.50
N THR A 48 11.19 -0.38 10.19
CA THR A 48 10.00 -0.84 9.45
C THR A 48 9.91 -2.36 9.46
N ASN A 49 8.73 -2.88 9.84
CA ASN A 49 8.45 -4.32 9.85
C ASN A 49 7.76 -4.78 8.56
N LEU A 50 6.91 -3.92 8.00
CA LEU A 50 6.12 -4.20 6.80
C LEU A 50 6.14 -2.99 5.87
N VAL A 51 6.44 -3.24 4.60
CA VAL A 51 6.22 -2.28 3.51
C VAL A 51 5.08 -2.81 2.66
N LEU A 52 4.02 -2.03 2.54
CA LEU A 52 2.90 -2.29 1.63
C LEU A 52 3.08 -1.43 0.38
N VAL A 53 2.98 -2.03 -0.80
CA VAL A 53 3.00 -1.30 -2.08
C VAL A 53 1.73 -1.63 -2.85
N SER A 54 0.87 -0.62 -3.06
CA SER A 54 -0.40 -0.75 -3.79
C SER A 54 -0.18 -1.09 -5.25
N HIS A 55 0.79 -0.43 -5.89
CA HIS A 55 1.18 -0.65 -7.28
C HIS A 55 2.55 -0.04 -7.63
N GLY A 56 3.05 -0.34 -8.82
CA GLY A 56 4.41 -0.03 -9.24
C GLY A 56 4.67 1.38 -9.78
N ALA A 57 3.69 2.30 -9.72
CA ALA A 57 3.92 3.69 -10.10
C ALA A 57 5.04 4.31 -9.25
N PHE A 58 5.80 5.24 -9.81
CA PHE A 58 7.03 5.75 -9.19
C PHE A 58 6.75 6.47 -7.85
N ASP A 59 5.59 7.08 -7.73
CA ASP A 59 5.06 7.81 -6.59
C ASP A 59 4.34 6.91 -5.55
N HIS A 60 4.30 5.60 -5.80
CA HIS A 60 3.84 4.59 -4.83
C HIS A 60 4.96 3.61 -4.48
N LEU A 61 5.63 3.04 -5.49
CA LEU A 61 6.79 2.19 -5.30
C LEU A 61 7.92 2.94 -4.60
N GLY A 62 8.18 4.18 -5.02
CA GLY A 62 9.14 5.10 -4.39
C GLY A 62 10.42 4.44 -3.87
N GLN A 63 10.66 4.59 -2.57
CA GLN A 63 11.81 4.03 -1.85
C GLN A 63 11.52 2.67 -1.19
N ALA A 64 10.42 1.98 -1.54
CA ALA A 64 10.02 0.74 -0.88
C ALA A 64 11.14 -0.32 -0.88
N ILE A 65 11.82 -0.51 -2.02
CA ILE A 65 12.92 -1.47 -2.14
C ILE A 65 14.10 -1.09 -1.24
N GLU A 66 14.40 0.20 -1.12
CA GLU A 66 15.47 0.69 -0.26
C GLU A 66 15.12 0.46 1.22
N ILE A 67 13.90 0.81 1.64
CA ILE A 67 13.42 0.60 3.01
C ILE A 67 13.49 -0.89 3.38
N VAL A 68 13.01 -1.78 2.49
CA VAL A 68 13.08 -3.24 2.70
C VAL A 68 14.52 -3.73 2.89
N ARG A 69 15.49 -3.21 2.12
CA ARG A 69 16.91 -3.56 2.30
C ARG A 69 17.47 -3.07 3.63
N ARG A 70 17.12 -1.85 4.04
CA ARG A 70 17.64 -1.21 5.25
C ARG A 70 17.10 -1.84 6.51
N SER A 71 15.78 -2.01 6.60
CA SER A 71 15.12 -2.49 7.81
C SER A 71 15.02 -4.01 7.88
N GLY A 72 15.12 -4.69 6.73
CA GLY A 72 14.80 -6.12 6.64
C GLY A 72 13.30 -6.43 6.68
N ALA A 73 12.44 -5.44 6.47
CA ALA A 73 10.98 -5.59 6.43
C ALA A 73 10.52 -6.67 5.45
N VAL A 74 9.32 -7.18 5.70
CA VAL A 74 8.55 -7.91 4.69
C VAL A 74 7.98 -6.89 3.70
N LEU A 75 8.10 -7.17 2.40
CA LEU A 75 7.41 -6.44 1.33
C LEU A 75 6.13 -7.16 0.97
N ALA A 76 4.95 -6.54 1.13
CA ALA A 76 3.71 -7.08 0.61
C ALA A 76 3.21 -6.27 -0.59
N CYS A 77 3.01 -6.94 -1.72
CA CYS A 77 2.74 -6.28 -2.99
C CYS A 77 2.14 -7.21 -4.06
N GLY A 78 1.69 -6.62 -5.17
CA GLY A 78 1.21 -7.32 -6.35
C GLY A 78 2.30 -8.04 -7.16
N PRO A 79 1.92 -8.87 -8.16
CA PRO A 79 2.85 -9.68 -8.95
C PRO A 79 3.95 -8.89 -9.67
N ASP A 80 3.60 -7.74 -10.21
CA ASP A 80 4.46 -6.84 -10.97
C ASP A 80 5.53 -6.19 -10.09
N VAL A 81 5.14 -5.68 -8.91
CA VAL A 81 6.09 -5.15 -7.92
C VAL A 81 6.97 -6.26 -7.35
N ARG A 82 6.42 -7.46 -7.10
CA ARG A 82 7.21 -8.64 -6.71
C ARG A 82 8.29 -8.95 -7.73
N LEU A 83 7.96 -8.98 -9.02
CA LEU A 83 8.93 -9.24 -10.10
C LEU A 83 10.03 -8.18 -10.14
N HIS A 84 9.68 -6.92 -9.91
CA HIS A 84 10.68 -5.86 -9.77
C HIS A 84 11.56 -6.06 -8.53
N ALA A 85 10.98 -6.34 -7.37
CA ALA A 85 11.72 -6.55 -6.13
C ALA A 85 12.72 -7.71 -6.22
N LEU A 86 12.32 -8.83 -6.84
CA LEU A 86 13.22 -9.96 -7.12
C LEU A 86 14.34 -9.57 -8.07
N ALA A 87 14.05 -8.80 -9.13
CA ALA A 87 15.07 -8.28 -10.04
C ALA A 87 16.03 -7.30 -9.36
N GLN A 88 15.58 -6.64 -8.29
CA GLN A 88 16.38 -5.81 -7.40
C GLN A 88 17.11 -6.64 -6.32
N GLY A 89 16.97 -7.96 -6.29
CA GLY A 89 17.68 -8.82 -5.34
C GLY A 89 17.09 -8.85 -3.93
N ILE A 90 15.82 -8.44 -3.75
CA ILE A 90 15.10 -8.74 -2.50
C ILE A 90 14.87 -10.26 -2.44
N PRO A 91 15.23 -10.95 -1.34
CA PRO A 91 15.01 -12.38 -1.20
C PRO A 91 13.52 -12.73 -1.24
N GLU A 92 13.18 -13.86 -1.87
CA GLU A 92 11.78 -14.27 -2.06
C GLU A 92 11.06 -14.49 -0.72
N GLU A 93 11.76 -15.00 0.30
CA GLU A 93 11.24 -15.20 1.65
C GLU A 93 10.83 -13.90 2.35
N ARG A 94 11.27 -12.73 1.87
CA ARG A 94 10.85 -11.42 2.39
C ARG A 94 9.70 -10.79 1.61
N ILE A 95 9.15 -11.48 0.61
CA ILE A 95 8.08 -10.93 -0.22
C ILE A 95 6.78 -11.71 0.04
N ALA A 96 5.83 -11.04 0.68
CA ALA A 96 4.46 -11.50 0.78
C ALA A 96 3.70 -11.14 -0.51
N TYR A 97 3.50 -12.15 -1.36
CA TYR A 97 2.74 -11.99 -2.59
C TYR A 97 1.23 -11.84 -2.30
N LEU A 98 0.62 -10.79 -2.86
CA LEU A 98 -0.80 -10.51 -2.71
C LEU A 98 -1.52 -10.38 -4.05
N LEU A 99 -2.73 -10.92 -4.09
CA LEU A 99 -3.74 -10.63 -5.11
C LEU A 99 -4.97 -10.05 -4.41
N SER A 100 -5.84 -9.41 -5.18
CA SER A 100 -7.14 -9.01 -4.64
C SER A 100 -7.88 -10.21 -4.04
N GLY A 101 -8.45 -10.00 -2.86
CA GLY A 101 -9.12 -11.03 -2.07
C GLY A 101 -8.17 -11.81 -1.15
N CYS A 102 -6.85 -11.71 -1.28
CA CYS A 102 -5.91 -12.34 -0.34
C CYS A 102 -5.90 -11.61 1.00
N THR A 103 -5.69 -12.37 2.08
CA THR A 103 -5.40 -11.83 3.41
C THR A 103 -4.00 -12.29 3.83
N LEU A 104 -3.11 -11.35 4.13
CA LEU A 104 -1.86 -11.61 4.81
C LEU A 104 -2.10 -11.52 6.32
N GLN A 105 -1.93 -12.64 7.02
CA GLN A 105 -2.08 -12.73 8.48
C GLN A 105 -0.70 -12.72 9.15
N LEU A 106 -0.44 -11.75 10.03
CA LEU A 106 0.83 -11.50 10.70
C LEU A 106 0.62 -11.26 12.20
N ASP A 107 0.55 -12.32 13.01
CA ASP A 107 0.22 -12.26 14.45
C ASP A 107 -0.95 -11.29 14.74
N ARG A 108 -0.64 -10.06 15.18
CA ARG A 108 -1.58 -8.98 15.56
C ARG A 108 -1.97 -8.04 14.43
N LEU A 109 -1.56 -8.30 13.20
CA LEU A 109 -1.92 -7.50 12.03
C LEU A 109 -2.48 -8.42 10.94
N ALA A 110 -3.66 -8.08 10.43
CA ALA A 110 -4.20 -8.67 9.22
C ALA A 110 -4.27 -7.59 8.13
N VAL A 111 -3.74 -7.91 6.95
CA VAL A 111 -3.81 -7.05 5.76
C VAL A 111 -4.61 -7.76 4.68
N LYS A 112 -5.82 -7.29 4.41
CA LYS A 112 -6.63 -7.75 3.27
C LYS A 112 -6.28 -6.89 2.05
N ALA A 113 -5.81 -7.52 0.99
CA ALA A 113 -5.69 -6.88 -0.32
C ALA A 113 -7.06 -6.90 -1.02
N LEU A 114 -7.46 -5.76 -1.57
CA LEU A 114 -8.76 -5.55 -2.20
C LEU A 114 -8.60 -4.90 -3.58
N ASP A 115 -9.64 -5.02 -4.38
CA ASP A 115 -9.72 -4.44 -5.72
C ASP A 115 -9.62 -2.90 -5.69
N VAL A 116 -9.16 -2.36 -6.82
CA VAL A 116 -9.18 -0.92 -7.14
C VAL A 116 -9.38 -0.73 -8.64
N ARG A 117 -9.80 0.47 -9.04
CA ARG A 117 -9.96 0.87 -10.44
C ARG A 117 -8.82 1.79 -10.85
N HIS A 118 -7.67 1.18 -11.16
CA HIS A 118 -6.47 1.85 -11.65
C HIS A 118 -5.56 0.86 -12.40
N ILE A 119 -4.37 1.28 -12.82
CA ILE A 119 -3.39 0.42 -13.49
C ILE A 119 -2.05 0.45 -12.78
N SER A 120 -1.40 -0.72 -12.66
CA SER A 120 0.03 -0.74 -12.38
C SER A 120 0.77 -0.87 -13.70
N LEU A 121 1.61 0.10 -14.04
CA LEU A 121 2.44 0.09 -15.24
C LEU A 121 3.73 0.85 -14.97
N PHE A 122 4.86 0.17 -15.04
CA PHE A 122 6.16 0.78 -14.77
C PHE A 122 7.29 0.02 -15.44
N GLN A 123 8.45 0.66 -15.52
CA GLN A 123 9.64 0.07 -16.12
C GLN A 123 10.54 -0.55 -15.03
N SER A 124 10.90 -1.82 -15.21
CA SER A 124 11.89 -2.54 -14.40
C SER A 124 13.09 -2.91 -15.29
N GLY A 125 14.17 -2.13 -15.17
CA GLY A 125 15.33 -2.25 -16.06
C GLY A 125 14.93 -1.98 -17.51
N ALA A 126 15.10 -2.95 -18.39
CA ALA A 126 14.72 -2.86 -19.81
C ALA A 126 13.29 -3.36 -20.12
N ARG A 127 12.50 -3.75 -19.11
CA ARG A 127 11.18 -4.37 -19.30
C ARG A 127 10.08 -3.47 -18.76
N TRP A 128 8.95 -3.46 -19.44
CA TRP A 128 7.70 -2.94 -18.88
C TRP A 128 6.99 -4.05 -18.11
N LEU A 129 6.60 -3.73 -16.87
CA LEU A 129 5.77 -4.59 -16.04
C LEU A 129 4.41 -3.94 -15.87
N SER A 130 3.36 -4.76 -15.86
CA SER A 130 2.00 -4.31 -15.57
C SER A 130 1.28 -5.32 -14.70
N GLY A 131 0.37 -4.82 -13.88
CA GLY A 131 -0.39 -5.61 -12.92
C GLY A 131 -1.64 -4.90 -12.45
N GLN A 132 -2.40 -5.61 -11.62
CA GLN A 132 -3.57 -5.06 -10.95
C GLN A 132 -3.12 -4.32 -9.68
N PRO A 133 -3.44 -3.03 -9.52
CA PRO A 133 -3.25 -2.31 -8.26
C PRO A 133 -4.08 -2.93 -7.13
N LEU A 134 -3.70 -2.63 -5.89
CA LEU A 134 -4.36 -3.12 -4.68
C LEU A 134 -4.72 -1.96 -3.75
N SER A 135 -5.87 -2.07 -3.08
CA SER A 135 -6.14 -1.37 -1.83
C SER A 135 -5.89 -2.29 -0.65
N PHE A 136 -5.75 -1.73 0.56
CA PHE A 136 -5.45 -2.51 1.76
C PHE A 136 -6.43 -2.21 2.90
N MET A 137 -6.98 -3.26 3.50
CA MET A 137 -7.69 -3.18 4.79
C MET A 137 -6.78 -3.74 5.88
N LEU A 138 -6.35 -2.88 6.81
CA LEU A 138 -5.49 -3.24 7.92
C LEU A 138 -6.33 -3.36 9.19
N THR A 139 -6.25 -4.51 9.85
CA THR A 139 -6.95 -4.78 11.12
C THR A 139 -5.94 -5.21 12.16
N HIS A 140 -6.04 -4.64 13.36
CA HIS A 140 -5.21 -4.97 14.51
C HIS A 140 -6.05 -4.97 15.80
N PRO A 141 -5.67 -5.75 16.83
CA PRO A 141 -6.42 -5.83 18.09
C PRO A 141 -6.56 -4.47 18.79
N GLY A 142 -7.77 -4.18 19.27
CA GLY A 142 -8.05 -3.02 20.11
C GLY A 142 -8.09 -1.66 19.41
N GLY A 143 -7.81 -1.61 18.10
CA GLY A 143 -7.85 -0.37 17.31
C GLY A 143 -8.86 -0.41 16.15
N PRO A 144 -9.01 0.71 15.42
CA PRO A 144 -9.88 0.77 14.26
C PRO A 144 -9.30 -0.04 13.09
N THR A 145 -10.18 -0.59 12.27
CA THR A 145 -9.82 -1.04 10.92
C THR A 145 -9.49 0.17 10.05
N ILE A 146 -8.37 0.11 9.34
CA ILE A 146 -7.87 1.19 8.47
C ILE A 146 -7.98 0.72 7.02
N TYR A 147 -8.62 1.53 6.18
CA TYR A 147 -8.66 1.32 4.74
C TYR A 147 -7.67 2.27 4.06
N HIS A 148 -6.76 1.75 3.25
CA HIS A 148 -5.92 2.53 2.34
C HIS A 148 -6.38 2.29 0.91
N SER A 149 -6.89 3.33 0.24
CA SER A 149 -7.48 3.17 -1.09
C SER A 149 -6.48 2.80 -2.16
N GLY A 150 -5.20 3.16 -2.01
CA GLY A 150 -4.30 3.27 -3.16
C GLY A 150 -4.86 4.28 -4.16
N ASP A 151 -4.42 4.21 -5.41
CA ASP A 151 -5.04 4.98 -6.49
C ASP A 151 -6.25 4.25 -7.04
N THR A 152 -7.39 4.93 -7.07
CA THR A 152 -8.64 4.38 -7.60
C THR A 152 -9.57 5.49 -8.05
N SER A 153 -10.50 5.16 -8.96
CA SER A 153 -11.72 5.93 -9.14
C SER A 153 -12.83 5.49 -8.18
N LEU A 154 -13.96 6.20 -8.18
CA LEU A 154 -15.17 5.72 -7.53
C LEU A 154 -15.69 4.46 -8.24
N PHE A 155 -16.09 3.44 -7.47
CA PHE A 155 -16.71 2.22 -7.97
C PHE A 155 -17.57 1.54 -6.90
N SER A 156 -18.52 0.69 -7.32
CA SER A 156 -19.56 0.15 -6.45
C SER A 156 -19.06 -0.70 -5.30
N ASP A 157 -17.92 -1.38 -5.46
CA ASP A 157 -17.44 -2.31 -4.44
C ASP A 157 -16.93 -1.59 -3.19
N LEU A 158 -16.70 -0.27 -3.24
CA LEU A 158 -16.45 0.52 -2.04
C LEU A 158 -17.60 0.41 -1.03
N LYS A 159 -18.85 0.23 -1.50
CA LYS A 159 -20.00 -0.10 -0.63
C LYS A 159 -19.85 -1.47 0.01
N LEU A 160 -19.49 -2.47 -0.80
CA LEU A 160 -19.28 -3.84 -0.33
C LEU A 160 -18.13 -3.89 0.68
N PHE A 161 -17.07 -3.13 0.47
CA PHE A 161 -15.95 -3.02 1.39
C PHE A 161 -16.39 -2.40 2.72
N GLY A 162 -17.22 -1.34 2.67
CA GLY A 162 -17.85 -0.76 3.85
C GLY A 162 -18.71 -1.76 4.62
N GLU A 163 -19.57 -2.52 3.92
CA GLU A 163 -20.47 -3.51 4.52
C GLU A 163 -19.71 -4.67 5.20
N LEU A 164 -18.70 -5.22 4.52
CA LEU A 164 -17.96 -6.41 4.96
C LEU A 164 -16.92 -6.10 6.04
N HIS A 165 -16.22 -4.97 5.91
CA HIS A 165 -15.01 -4.71 6.71
C HIS A 165 -15.17 -3.55 7.69
N ARG A 166 -16.15 -2.67 7.48
CA ARG A 166 -16.52 -1.58 8.39
C ARG A 166 -15.31 -0.76 8.87
N PRO A 167 -14.51 -0.18 7.95
CA PRO A 167 -13.33 0.59 8.32
C PRO A 167 -13.71 1.74 9.26
N GLY A 168 -12.93 1.95 10.32
CA GLY A 168 -13.08 3.11 11.19
C GLY A 168 -12.35 4.35 10.64
N VAL A 169 -11.28 4.12 9.88
CA VAL A 169 -10.43 5.14 9.25
C VAL A 169 -10.27 4.82 7.77
N ALA A 170 -10.40 5.81 6.90
CA ALA A 170 -10.13 5.71 5.48
C ALA A 170 -9.03 6.71 5.06
N LEU A 171 -7.97 6.20 4.46
CA LEU A 171 -6.95 6.97 3.74
C LEU A 171 -7.38 6.94 2.26
N LEU A 172 -7.85 8.06 1.74
CA LEU A 172 -8.43 8.15 0.40
C LEU A 172 -7.53 8.99 -0.48
N CYS A 173 -7.23 8.51 -1.68
CA CYS A 173 -6.61 9.36 -2.70
C CYS A 173 -7.63 10.43 -3.14
N VAL A 174 -7.38 11.70 -2.86
CA VAL A 174 -8.27 12.80 -3.30
C VAL A 174 -7.58 13.72 -4.31
N GLY A 175 -6.26 13.57 -4.47
CA GLY A 175 -5.43 14.35 -5.36
C GLY A 175 -5.41 13.84 -6.80
N GLY A 176 -4.81 14.66 -7.66
CA GLY A 176 -4.48 14.29 -9.03
C GLY A 176 -3.23 15.02 -9.50
N VAL A 177 -2.78 14.68 -10.70
CA VAL A 177 -1.57 15.26 -11.30
C VAL A 177 -1.94 16.17 -12.46
N ARG A 178 -1.23 17.30 -12.58
CA ARG A 178 -1.28 18.13 -13.80
C ARG A 178 -0.34 17.55 -14.84
N SER A 179 -0.89 17.19 -15.99
CA SER A 179 -0.15 16.67 -17.14
C SER A 179 -0.50 17.49 -18.39
N HIS A 180 0.51 18.03 -19.08
CA HIS A 180 0.36 18.78 -20.33
C HIS A 180 -0.75 19.85 -20.34
N GLY A 181 -0.97 20.53 -19.21
CA GLY A 181 -1.93 21.62 -19.08
C GLY A 181 -3.34 21.21 -18.63
N PHE A 182 -3.62 19.91 -18.48
CA PHE A 182 -4.87 19.40 -17.93
C PHE A 182 -4.65 18.62 -16.63
N GLU A 183 -5.69 18.50 -15.82
CA GLU A 183 -5.69 17.74 -14.57
C GLU A 183 -6.19 16.32 -14.82
N VAL A 184 -5.49 15.35 -14.23
CA VAL A 184 -5.90 13.94 -14.20
C VAL A 184 -6.10 13.57 -12.74
N VAL A 185 -7.35 13.36 -12.35
CA VAL A 185 -7.76 13.12 -10.96
C VAL A 185 -8.51 11.80 -10.92
N PRO A 186 -7.95 10.73 -10.31
CA PRO A 186 -8.61 9.43 -10.22
C PRO A 186 -9.91 9.49 -9.42
N LEU A 187 -9.89 10.17 -8.27
CA LEU A 187 -11.03 10.32 -7.36
C LEU A 187 -11.17 11.78 -6.93
N PRO A 188 -11.97 12.60 -7.65
CA PRO A 188 -12.21 13.99 -7.30
C PRO A 188 -12.84 14.17 -5.90
N PRO A 189 -12.72 15.35 -5.26
CA PRO A 189 -13.19 15.55 -3.88
C PRO A 189 -14.65 15.22 -3.58
N ASP A 190 -15.55 15.46 -4.53
CA ASP A 190 -16.98 15.12 -4.43
C ASP A 190 -17.22 13.61 -4.51
N GLU A 191 -16.52 12.92 -5.41
CA GLU A 191 -16.52 11.46 -5.46
C GLU A 191 -15.85 10.83 -4.23
N ALA A 192 -14.78 11.42 -3.70
CA ALA A 192 -14.12 10.97 -2.48
C ALA A 192 -15.04 11.09 -1.25
N ALA A 193 -15.84 12.17 -1.18
CA ALA A 193 -16.85 12.33 -0.14
C ALA A 193 -17.91 11.22 -0.21
N LEU A 194 -18.38 10.88 -1.42
CA LEU A 194 -19.32 9.78 -1.61
C LEU A 194 -18.69 8.41 -1.31
N ALA A 195 -17.43 8.20 -1.68
CA ALA A 195 -16.67 7.00 -1.34
C ALA A 195 -16.57 6.83 0.18
N LEU A 196 -16.30 7.91 0.93
CA LEU A 196 -16.27 7.90 2.39
C LEU A 196 -17.63 7.50 2.99
N GLU A 197 -18.73 8.06 2.46
CA GLU A 197 -20.09 7.66 2.87
C GLU A 197 -20.35 6.18 2.64
N TRP A 198 -19.95 5.64 1.47
CA TRP A 198 -20.13 4.23 1.12
C TRP A 198 -19.28 3.29 1.97
N LEU A 199 -18.06 3.70 2.32
CA LEU A 199 -17.19 2.97 3.23
C LEU A 199 -17.69 2.99 4.67
N GLY A 200 -18.46 4.03 5.04
CA GLY A 200 -18.98 4.21 6.40
C GLY A 200 -17.90 4.54 7.43
N ALA A 201 -16.72 4.99 6.99
CA ALA A 201 -15.61 5.31 7.89
C ALA A 201 -15.88 6.62 8.65
N ARG A 202 -15.48 6.66 9.93
CA ARG A 202 -15.72 7.81 10.81
C ARG A 202 -14.68 8.91 10.64
N LEU A 203 -13.47 8.53 10.22
CA LEU A 203 -12.35 9.43 9.99
C LEU A 203 -11.85 9.21 8.56
N ALA A 204 -11.63 10.30 7.85
CA ALA A 204 -10.98 10.31 6.54
C ALA A 204 -9.68 11.10 6.62
N ILE A 205 -8.64 10.61 5.94
CA ILE A 205 -7.39 11.33 5.68
C ILE A 205 -7.27 11.39 4.14
N PRO A 206 -7.41 12.58 3.54
CA PRO A 206 -7.33 12.77 2.09
C PRO A 206 -5.89 12.87 1.58
#